data_AF-A0A6P1GL03-F1
#
_entry.id   AF-A0A6P1GL03-F1
#
_cell.length_a   1.000
_cell.length_b   1.000
_cell.length_c   1.000
_cell.angle_alpha   90.00
_cell.angle_beta   90.00
_cell.angle_gamma   90.00
#
_symmetry.space_group_name_H-M   'P 1'
#
loop_
_entity.id
_entity.type
_entity.pdbx_description
1 polymer ?
#
loop_
_entity_poly.entity_id
_entity_poly.type
_entity_poly.pdbx_seq_one_letter_code
_entity_poly.pdbx_strand_id
1 'polypeptide(L)' 'MTIRADEHARLLQLAAAEEAAADVAERRGDDFLLIATHRRRADFFRRRAALIDGTDGK' A
#
# COMPACT_ATOMS: atom_id res chain seq x y z
N MET A 1 -6.48 -0.70 22.01
CA MET A 1 -6.34 -0.35 20.58
C MET A 1 -7.72 -0.41 19.95
N THR A 2 -8.13 0.62 19.21
CA THR A 2 -9.43 0.64 18.55
C THR A 2 -9.33 -0.12 17.22
N ILE A 3 -10.38 -0.85 16.83
CA ILE A 3 -10.43 -1.63 15.58
C ILE A 3 -9.98 -0.78 14.37
N ARG A 4 -10.34 0.51 14.38
CA ARG A 4 -9.97 1.50 13.35
C ARG A 4 -8.47 1.77 13.27
N ALA A 5 -7.77 1.88 14.40
CA ALA A 5 -6.33 2.10 14.43
C ALA A 5 -5.56 0.85 13.96
N ASP A 6 -6.05 -0.34 14.32
CA ASP A 6 -5.45 -1.60 13.91
C ASP A 6 -5.64 -1.85 12.41
N GLU A 7 -6.82 -1.53 11.85
CA GLU A 7 -7.07 -1.61 10.41
C GLU A 7 -6.22 -0.60 9.63
N HIS A 8 -6.11 0.64 10.12
CA HIS A 8 -5.24 1.65 9.53
C HIS A 8 -3.77 1.18 9.48
N ALA A 9 -3.23 0.71 10.61
CA ALA A 9 -1.86 0.20 10.67
C ALA A 9 -1.65 -1.00 9.73
N ARG A 10 -2.63 -1.91 9.65
CA ARG A 10 -2.58 -3.06 8.74
C ARG A 10 -2.54 -2.63 7.27
N LEU A 11 -3.32 -1.63 6.88
CA LEU A 11 -3.30 -1.12 5.51
C LEU A 11 -1.96 -0.47 5.15
N LEU A 12 -1.36 0.28 6.07
CA LEU A 12 -0.03 0.84 5.86
C LEU A 12 1.05 -0.24 5.74
N GLN A 13 0.96 -1.32 6.54
CA GLN A 13 1.85 -2.47 6.42
C GLN A 13 1.71 -3.15 5.05
N LEU A 14 0.49 -3.34 4.56
CA LEU A 14 0.25 -3.89 3.23
C LEU A 14 0.79 -2.98 2.13
N ALA A 15 0.61 -1.66 2.26
CA ALA A 15 1.17 -0.70 1.30
C ALA A 15 2.69 -0.81 1.22
N ALA A 16 3.37 -0.80 2.37
CA ALA A 16 4.83 -0.92 2.44
C ALA A 16 5.34 -2.27 1.88
N ALA A 17 4.61 -3.37 2.12
CA ALA A 17 4.96 -4.67 1.59
C ALA A 17 4.87 -4.71 0.05
N GLU A 18 3.85 -4.08 -0.53
CA GLU A 18 3.71 -3.98 -1.99
C GLU A 18 4.79 -3.09 -2.61
N GLU A 19 5.20 -1.99 -1.96
CA GLU A 19 6.34 -1.20 -2.45
C GLU A 19 7.65 -1.97 -2.40
N ALA A 20 7.93 -2.66 -1.30
CA ALA A 20 9.11 -3.49 -1.20
C ALA A 20 9.12 -4.59 -2.27
N ALA A 21 7.95 -5.16 -2.60
CA ALA A 21 7.81 -6.12 -3.69
C ALA A 21 8.08 -5.47 -5.06
N ALA A 22 7.58 -4.26 -5.31
CA ALA A 22 7.89 -3.50 -6.53
C ALA A 22 9.40 -3.24 -6.67
N ASP A 23 10.07 -2.83 -5.60
CA ASP A 23 11.50 -2.56 -5.59
C ASP A 23 12.33 -3.83 -5.82
N VAL A 24 11.89 -4.96 -5.25
CA VAL A 24 12.52 -6.27 -5.51
C VAL A 24 12.34 -6.66 -6.97
N ALA A 25 11.14 -6.51 -7.52
CA ALA A 25 10.85 -6.82 -8.92
C ALA A 25 11.68 -5.94 -9.87
N GLU A 26 11.80 -4.63 -9.58
CA GLU A 26 12.61 -3.70 -10.35
C GLU A 26 14.10 -4.05 -10.30
N ARG A 27 14.65 -4.40 -9.13
CA ARG A 27 16.04 -4.86 -9.00
C ARG A 27 16.32 -6.19 -9.70
N ARG A 28 15.32 -7.07 -9.81
CA ARG A 28 15.42 -8.34 -10.55
C ARG A 28 15.31 -8.16 -12.05
N GLY A 29 14.85 -7.00 -12.52
CA GLY A 29 14.53 -6.77 -13.93
C GLY A 29 13.27 -7.51 -14.37
N ASP A 30 12.32 -7.74 -13.45
CA ASP A 30 11.04 -8.37 -13.75
C ASP A 30 10.18 -7.48 -14.68
N ASP A 31 9.12 -8.06 -15.21
CA ASP A 31 8.22 -7.40 -16.15
C ASP A 31 7.62 -6.08 -15.60
N PHE A 32 7.55 -5.07 -16.46
CA PHE A 32 7.01 -3.75 -16.10
C PHE A 32 5.57 -3.82 -15.57
N LEU A 33 4.72 -4.71 -16.08
CA LEU A 33 3.33 -4.86 -15.61
C LEU A 33 3.29 -5.41 -14.18
N LEU A 34 4.24 -6.27 -13.81
CA LEU A 34 4.36 -6.78 -12.43
C LEU A 34 4.72 -5.64 -11.47
N ILE A 35 5.76 -4.86 -11.80
CA ILE A 35 6.20 -3.70 -11.01
C ILE A 35 5.05 -2.68 -10.87
N ALA A 36 4.40 -2.34 -11.97
CA ALA A 36 3.27 -1.41 -11.98
C ALA A 36 2.08 -1.93 -11.16
N THR A 37 1.87 -3.25 -11.12
CA THR A 37 0.80 -3.86 -10.32
C THR A 37 1.09 -3.72 -8.83
N HIS A 38 2.30 -4.02 -8.39
CA HIS A 38 2.70 -3.80 -6.99
C HIS A 38 2.54 -2.32 -6.58
N ARG A 39 3.04 -1.38 -7.40
CA ARG A 39 2.88 0.06 -7.13
C ARG A 39 1.41 0.48 -7.03
N ARG A 40 0.54 0.01 -7.93
CA ARG A 40 -0.91 0.28 -7.87
C ARG A 40 -1.56 -0.29 -6.61
N ARG A 41 -1.15 -1.47 -6.15
CA ARG A 41 -1.67 -2.07 -4.90
C ARG A 41 -1.23 -1.29 -3.68
N ALA A 42 0.03 -0.84 -3.64
CA ALA A 42 0.53 0.03 -2.58
C ALA A 42 -0.31 1.31 -2.46
N ASP A 43 -0.56 1.99 -3.58
CA ASP A 43 -1.38 3.20 -3.62
C ASP A 43 -2.83 2.97 -3.21
N PHE A 44 -3.41 1.83 -3.62
CA PHE A 44 -4.75 1.45 -3.18
C PHE A 44 -4.83 1.33 -1.65
N PHE A 45 -3.87 0.64 -1.03
CA PHE A 45 -3.86 0.48 0.43
C PHE A 45 -3.65 1.81 1.16
N ARG A 46 -2.81 2.71 0.63
CA ARG A 46 -2.64 4.07 1.18
C ARG A 46 -3.92 4.89 1.14
N ARG A 47 -4.61 4.91 0.00
CA ARG A 47 -5.88 5.65 -0.13
C ARG A 47 -6.91 5.10 0.84
N ARG A 48 -6.98 3.77 0.97
CA ARG A 48 -7.87 3.14 1.94
C ARG A 48 -7.49 3.48 3.39
N ALA A 49 -6.21 3.54 3.71
CA ALA A 49 -5.74 3.96 5.03
C ALA A 49 -6.17 5.40 5.33
N ALA A 50 -5.99 6.34 4.39
CA ALA A 50 -6.41 7.74 4.54
C ALA A 50 -7.92 7.90 4.79
N LEU A 51 -8.75 7.13 4.06
CA LEU A 51 -10.19 7.06 4.30
C LEU A 51 -10.52 6.63 5.73
N ILE A 52 -9.77 5.65 6.26
CA ILE A 52 -9.94 5.16 7.63
C ILE A 52 -9.41 6.15 8.65
N ASP A 53 -8.32 6.86 8.40
CA ASP A 53 -7.81 7.86 9.34
C ASP A 53 -8.73 9.09 9.43
N GLY A 54 -9.56 9.32 8.40
CA GLY A 54 -10.49 10.45 8.33
C GLY A 54 -9.86 11.70 7.73
N THR A 55 -8.72 11.56 7.05
CA THR A 55 -8.02 12.64 6.34
C THR A 55 -8.59 12.93 4.95
N ASP A 56 -9.68 12.27 4.56
CA ASP A 56 -10.34 12.46 3.25
C ASP A 56 -11.78 12.98 3.43
N GLY A 57 -11.91 14.07 4.18
CA GLY A 57 -13.21 14.61 4.59
C GLY A 57 -13.17 16.01 5.18
N LYS A 58 -12.34 16.92 4.65
CA LYS A 58 -12.59 18.37 4.48
C LYS A 58 -11.38 19.09 3.91
#